data_AF-A0A9P4W6M6-F1
#
_entry.id   AF-A0A9P4W6M6-F1
#
_cell.length_a   1.000
_cell.length_b   1.000
_cell.length_c   1.000
_cell.angle_alpha   90.00
_cell.angle_beta   90.00
_cell.angle_gamma   90.00
#
_symmetry.space_group_name_H-M   'P 1'
#
loop_
_entity.id
_entity.type
_entity.pdbx_description
1 polymer ?
#
loop_
_entity_poly.entity_id
_entity_poly.type
_entity_poly.pdbx_seq_one_letter_code
_entity_poly.pdbx_strand_id
1 'polypeptide(L)'
;MLNLGKSHQEKALDFMSQRENGPIPDDFRLWKPESVEGLLCHRHVITKLIARVEQNETGGGILADEMGMGKSLSILALILRTLGAAHEWSERLEHQVSKSLQTQHSNCHSPGTLIVASSDLMINEWLQEIDK
;
A
#
# COMPACT_ATOMS: atom_id res chain seq x y z
N MET A 1 -18.19 25.16 15.13
CA MET A 1 -17.78 23.77 14.88
C MET A 1 -16.64 23.83 13.89
N LEU A 2 -15.39 23.82 14.36
CA LEU A 2 -14.21 23.99 13.50
C LEU A 2 -13.96 22.68 12.77
N ASN A 3 -14.05 22.69 11.44
CA ASN A 3 -13.48 21.64 10.60
C ASN A 3 -11.95 21.72 10.77
N LEU A 4 -11.40 20.95 11.71
CA LEU A 4 -9.96 20.75 11.80
C LEU A 4 -9.59 19.84 10.62
N GLY A 5 -9.25 20.44 9.48
CA GLY A 5 -8.80 19.70 8.31
C GLY A 5 -7.59 18.84 8.69
N LYS A 6 -7.59 17.56 8.27
CA LYS A 6 -6.46 16.66 8.46
C LYS A 6 -5.16 17.33 8.03
N SER A 7 -4.09 17.10 8.78
CA SER A 7 -2.76 17.59 8.41
C SER A 7 -2.35 17.02 7.04
N HIS A 8 -1.38 17.65 6.37
CA HIS A 8 -0.88 17.12 5.09
C HIS A 8 -0.38 15.68 5.24
N GLN A 9 0.36 15.39 6.31
CA GLN A 9 0.89 14.03 6.56
C GLN A 9 -0.23 13.03 6.84
N GLU A 10 -1.29 13.42 7.54
CA GLU A 10 -2.45 12.54 7.75
C GLU A 10 -3.15 12.21 6.43
N LYS A 11 -3.24 13.16 5.49
CA LYS A 11 -3.78 12.91 4.15
C LYS A 11 -2.89 11.99 3.34
N ALA A 12 -1.57 12.20 3.37
CA ALA A 12 -0.60 11.33 2.72
C ALA A 12 -0.68 9.89 3.27
N LEU A 13 -0.75 9.76 4.59
CA LEU A 13 -0.89 8.47 5.28
C LEU A 13 -2.20 7.77 4.91
N ASP A 14 -3.33 8.49 4.91
CA ASP A 14 -4.65 7.95 4.54
C ASP A 14 -4.65 7.49 3.07
N PHE A 15 -4.14 8.33 2.16
CA PHE A 15 -4.01 8.02 0.74
C PHE A 15 -3.18 6.74 0.53
N MET A 16 -1.97 6.66 1.11
CA MET A 16 -1.13 5.48 0.96
C MET A 16 -1.77 4.23 1.57
N SER A 17 -2.50 4.36 2.69
CA SER A 17 -3.26 3.25 3.27
C SER A 17 -4.29 2.67 2.33
N GLN A 18 -5.07 3.55 1.69
CA GLN A 18 -6.12 3.16 0.75
C GLN A 18 -5.51 2.50 -0.50
N ARG A 19 -4.34 2.99 -0.93
CA ARG A 19 -3.60 2.40 -2.05
C ARG A 19 -3.00 1.03 -1.74
N GLU A 20 -2.63 0.74 -0.50
CA GLU A 20 -2.13 -0.58 -0.10
C GLU A 20 -3.24 -1.60 0.17
N ASN A 21 -4.28 -1.20 0.92
CA ASN A 21 -5.26 -2.15 1.49
C ASN A 21 -6.71 -1.86 1.09
N GLY A 22 -6.98 -0.75 0.43
CA GLY A 22 -8.33 -0.31 0.10
C GLY A 22 -9.12 0.20 1.32
N PRO A 23 -10.39 0.62 1.11
CA PRO A 23 -10.99 0.83 -0.20
C PRO A 23 -10.36 2.02 -0.92
N ILE A 24 -10.22 1.94 -2.25
CA ILE A 24 -9.77 3.07 -3.07
C ILE A 24 -11.01 3.90 -3.44
N PRO A 25 -11.05 5.21 -3.10
CA PRO A 25 -12.14 6.09 -3.51
C PRO A 25 -12.37 6.06 -5.01
N ASP A 26 -13.64 6.10 -5.43
CA ASP A 26 -14.02 5.97 -6.85
C ASP A 26 -13.27 6.97 -7.72
N ASP A 27 -13.07 8.21 -7.28
CA ASP A 27 -12.32 9.25 -8.01
C ASP A 27 -10.88 8.83 -8.36
N PHE A 28 -10.26 7.95 -7.57
CA PHE A 28 -8.90 7.45 -7.78
C PHE A 28 -8.83 6.10 -8.50
N ARG A 29 -9.97 5.47 -8.79
CA ARG A 29 -10.01 4.19 -9.53
C ARG A 29 -9.78 4.41 -11.02
N LEU A 30 -8.92 3.59 -11.62
CA LEU A 30 -8.65 3.55 -13.05
C LEU A 30 -9.61 2.62 -13.79
N TRP A 31 -10.15 1.59 -13.12
CA TRP A 31 -11.20 0.75 -13.67
C TRP A 31 -12.57 1.33 -13.33
N LYS A 32 -13.30 1.79 -14.35
CA LYS A 32 -14.63 2.37 -14.19
C LYS A 32 -15.69 1.39 -14.71
N PRO A 33 -16.84 1.28 -14.04
CA PRO A 33 -17.95 0.45 -14.54
C PRO A 33 -18.43 0.98 -15.90
N GLU A 34 -18.71 0.06 -16.81
CA GLU A 34 -19.23 0.33 -18.15
C GLU A 34 -20.15 -0.82 -18.58
N SER A 35 -21.06 -0.55 -19.52
CA SER A 35 -21.82 -1.60 -20.19
C SER A 35 -21.41 -1.70 -21.65
N VAL A 36 -21.03 -2.91 -22.08
CA VAL A 36 -20.72 -3.23 -23.48
C VAL A 36 -21.68 -4.32 -23.91
N GLU A 37 -22.48 -4.04 -24.95
CA GLU A 37 -23.48 -4.97 -25.50
C GLU A 37 -24.47 -5.50 -24.45
N GLY A 38 -24.82 -4.68 -23.45
CA GLY A 38 -25.75 -5.04 -22.38
C GLY A 38 -25.13 -5.88 -21.25
N LEU A 39 -23.84 -6.21 -21.33
CA LEU A 39 -23.10 -6.88 -20.26
C LEU A 39 -22.38 -5.85 -19.40
N LEU A 40 -22.43 -6.03 -18.08
CA LEU A 40 -21.64 -5.23 -17.13
C LEU A 40 -20.16 -5.61 -17.24
N CYS A 41 -19.31 -4.61 -17.43
CA CYS A 41 -17.87 -4.73 -17.47
C CYS A 41 -17.22 -3.52 -16.82
N HIS A 42 -15.89 -3.51 -16.80
CA HIS A 42 -15.09 -2.37 -16.37
C HIS A 42 -14.15 -1.96 -17.49
N ARG A 43 -14.02 -0.66 -17.73
CA ARG A 43 -13.05 -0.10 -18.67
C ARG A 43 -11.94 0.62 -17.92
N HIS A 44 -10.70 0.32 -18.28
CA HIS A 44 -9.53 1.04 -17.79
C HIS A 44 -9.44 2.44 -18.45
N VAL A 45 -9.38 3.50 -17.67
CA VAL A 45 -9.44 4.90 -18.16
C VAL A 45 -8.30 5.23 -19.14
N ILE A 46 -7.09 4.75 -18.87
CA ILE A 46 -5.89 5.03 -19.69
C ILE A 46 -5.77 4.06 -20.87
N THR A 47 -5.55 2.77 -20.61
CA THR A 47 -5.30 1.74 -21.64
C THR A 47 -6.53 1.34 -22.46
N LYS A 48 -7.74 1.72 -22.03
CA LYS A 48 -9.04 1.37 -22.64
C LYS A 48 -9.37 -0.13 -22.65
N LEU A 49 -8.60 -0.95 -21.94
CA LEU A 49 -8.87 -2.37 -21.76
C LEU A 49 -10.24 -2.59 -21.10
N ILE A 50 -10.90 -3.68 -21.48
CA ILE A 50 -12.19 -4.09 -20.93
C ILE A 50 -11.99 -5.37 -20.12
N ALA A 51 -12.48 -5.37 -18.88
CA ALA A 51 -12.47 -6.54 -18.00
C ALA A 51 -13.89 -6.85 -17.54
N ARG A 52 -14.28 -8.12 -17.56
CA ARG A 52 -15.60 -8.56 -17.06
C ARG A 52 -15.65 -8.67 -15.53
N VAL A 53 -14.49 -8.75 -14.90
CA VAL A 53 -14.33 -8.83 -13.45
C VAL A 53 -13.65 -7.56 -12.96
N GLU A 54 -14.06 -7.08 -11.79
CA GLU A 54 -13.39 -5.98 -11.10
C GLU A 54 -11.92 -6.32 -10.86
N GLN A 55 -11.04 -5.37 -11.17
CA GLN A 55 -9.61 -5.56 -10.99
C GLN A 55 -9.19 -5.03 -9.62
N ASN A 56 -8.28 -5.74 -8.95
CA ASN A 56 -7.66 -5.21 -7.75
C ASN A 56 -6.68 -4.09 -8.13
N GLU A 57 -6.91 -2.90 -7.60
CA GLU A 57 -6.09 -1.71 -7.84
C GLU A 57 -5.23 -1.33 -6.63
N THR A 58 -5.25 -2.16 -5.58
CA THR A 58 -4.35 -2.05 -4.44
C THR A 58 -2.99 -2.66 -4.75
N GLY A 59 -1.98 -2.29 -3.94
CA GLY A 59 -0.58 -2.67 -4.14
C GLY A 59 0.40 -1.53 -3.91
N GLY A 60 -0.09 -0.39 -3.41
CA GLY A 60 0.71 0.78 -3.07
C GLY A 60 0.55 1.94 -4.06
N GLY A 61 1.42 2.92 -3.91
CA GLY A 61 1.33 4.17 -4.65
C GLY A 61 2.64 4.95 -4.65
N ILE A 62 2.60 6.11 -5.30
CA ILE A 62 3.73 7.03 -5.39
C ILE A 62 3.37 8.27 -4.56
N LEU A 63 4.20 8.56 -3.56
CA LEU A 63 4.09 9.80 -2.78
C LEU A 63 5.03 10.86 -3.37
N ALA A 64 4.50 11.71 -4.24
CA ALA A 64 5.24 12.69 -5.01
C ALA A 64 5.13 14.13 -4.46
N ASP A 65 5.02 14.28 -3.14
CA ASP A 65 4.97 15.60 -2.50
C ASP A 65 6.30 16.36 -2.64
N GLU A 66 6.25 17.68 -2.49
CA GLU A 66 7.44 18.53 -2.47
C GLU A 66 8.44 18.12 -1.37
N MET A 67 9.71 18.46 -1.57
CA MET A 67 10.74 18.21 -0.56
C MET A 67 10.45 19.03 0.70
N GLY A 68 10.61 18.41 1.87
CA GLY A 68 10.26 19.04 3.16
C GLY A 68 8.82 18.78 3.64
N MET A 69 7.96 18.17 2.82
CA MET A 69 6.57 17.84 3.21
C MET A 69 6.42 16.62 4.14
N GLY A 70 7.53 16.07 4.65
CA GLY A 70 7.51 14.93 5.58
C GLY A 70 7.15 13.59 4.95
N LYS A 71 7.63 13.32 3.73
CA LYS A 71 7.40 12.05 3.03
C LYS A 71 7.95 10.84 3.81
N SER A 72 9.18 10.93 4.34
CA SER A 72 9.79 9.86 5.14
C SER A 72 8.94 9.53 6.36
N LEU A 73 8.59 10.54 7.16
CA LEU A 73 7.64 10.40 8.27
C LEU A 73 6.30 9.77 7.87
N SER A 74 5.74 10.14 6.71
CA SER A 74 4.48 9.58 6.23
C SER A 74 4.60 8.08 5.91
N ILE A 75 5.74 7.65 5.36
CA ILE A 75 6.03 6.24 5.10
C ILE A 75 6.35 5.49 6.40
N LEU A 76 7.06 6.08 7.35
CA LEU A 76 7.28 5.45 8.67
C LEU A 76 5.96 5.24 9.41
N ALA A 77 5.08 6.24 9.41
CA ALA A 77 3.74 6.10 9.99
C ALA A 77 2.92 5.01 9.29
N LEU A 78 3.08 4.84 7.97
CA LEU A 78 2.45 3.74 7.23
C LEU A 78 2.98 2.38 7.68
N ILE A 79 4.30 2.22 7.81
CA ILE A 79 4.96 0.99 8.29
C ILE A 79 4.49 0.65 9.71
N LEU A 80 4.48 1.62 10.62
CA LEU A 80 4.03 1.41 11.99
C LEU A 80 2.57 0.93 12.05
N ARG A 81 1.70 1.49 11.18
CA ARG A 81 0.30 1.08 11.10
C ARG A 81 0.13 -0.33 10.53
N THR A 82 0.99 -0.77 9.62
CA THR A 82 0.91 -2.12 9.02
C THR A 82 1.67 -3.18 9.81
N LEU A 83 2.47 -2.80 10.81
CA LEU A 83 3.27 -3.70 11.63
C LEU A 83 2.44 -4.78 12.35
N GLY A 84 1.26 -4.43 12.88
CA GLY A 84 0.36 -5.40 13.52
C GLY A 84 -0.11 -6.48 12.55
N ALA A 85 -0.53 -6.08 11.34
CA ALA A 85 -0.93 -7.01 10.29
C ALA A 85 0.23 -7.89 9.82
N ALA A 86 1.45 -7.35 9.79
CA ALA A 86 2.66 -8.13 9.48
C ALA A 86 2.96 -9.19 10.55
N HIS A 87 2.76 -8.86 11.84
CA HIS A 87 2.92 -9.82 12.94
C HIS A 87 1.88 -10.94 12.87
N GLU A 88 0.59 -10.60 12.72
CA GLU A 88 -0.49 -11.59 12.56
C GLU A 88 -0.24 -12.53 11.37
N TRP A 89 0.30 -11.96 10.28
CA TRP A 89 0.68 -12.74 9.10
C TRP A 89 1.83 -13.71 9.39
N SER A 90 2.86 -13.26 10.11
CA SER A 90 4.01 -14.07 10.50
C SER A 90 3.60 -15.23 11.41
N GLU A 91 2.78 -14.96 12.43
CA GLU A 91 2.25 -16.00 13.32
C GLU A 91 1.45 -17.04 12.54
N ARG A 92 0.58 -16.63 11.62
CA ARG A 92 -0.21 -17.57 10.80
C ARG A 92 0.67 -18.50 9.97
N LEU A 93 1.79 -18.00 9.43
CA LEU A 93 2.73 -18.83 8.69
C LEU A 93 3.39 -19.89 9.56
N GLU A 94 3.86 -19.53 10.75
CA GLU A 94 4.48 -20.50 11.67
C GLU A 94 3.53 -21.66 12.01
N HIS A 95 2.25 -21.36 12.21
CA HIS A 95 1.20 -22.35 12.42
C HIS A 95 0.90 -23.22 11.18
N GLN A 96 1.13 -22.72 9.98
CA GLN A 96 0.92 -23.45 8.71
C GLN A 96 2.14 -24.31 8.34
N VAL A 97 3.35 -23.81 8.50
CA VAL A 97 4.61 -24.55 8.26
C VAL A 97 4.69 -25.78 9.16
N SER A 98 4.19 -25.69 10.39
CA SER A 98 4.07 -26.81 11.33
C SER A 98 3.15 -27.95 10.85
N LYS A 99 2.32 -27.73 9.81
CA LYS A 99 1.37 -28.70 9.26
C LYS A 99 1.74 -29.25 7.88
N SER A 100 2.69 -28.67 7.15
CA SER A 100 3.02 -29.09 5.78
C SER A 100 4.53 -29.14 5.52
N LEU A 101 5.16 -30.23 5.95
CA LEU A 101 6.43 -30.70 5.36
C LEU A 101 6.15 -31.30 3.98
N GLN A 102 5.84 -30.47 2.98
CA GLN A 102 6.08 -30.76 1.56
C GLN A 102 5.54 -29.64 0.68
N THR A 103 6.35 -29.29 -0.32
CA THR A 103 6.00 -28.58 -1.55
C THR A 103 5.52 -27.14 -1.39
N GLN A 104 6.42 -26.18 -1.62
CA GLN A 104 6.55 -25.45 -2.89
C GLN A 104 7.36 -24.16 -2.66
N HIS A 105 8.16 -23.78 -3.67
CA HIS A 105 8.82 -22.47 -3.79
C HIS A 105 7.78 -21.34 -3.89
N SER A 106 6.98 -21.17 -2.85
CA SER A 106 6.12 -20.03 -2.67
C SER A 106 7.02 -18.82 -2.41
N ASN A 107 6.76 -17.71 -3.10
CA ASN A 107 7.39 -16.43 -2.80
C ASN A 107 7.22 -16.16 -1.31
N CYS A 108 8.30 -16.37 -0.55
CA CYS A 108 8.29 -16.22 0.88
C CYS A 108 8.19 -14.72 1.15
N HIS A 109 7.00 -14.25 1.49
CA HIS A 109 6.84 -12.86 1.89
C HIS A 109 7.63 -12.65 3.20
N SER A 110 8.33 -11.54 3.33
CA SER A 110 9.00 -11.21 4.59
C SER A 110 8.03 -10.44 5.48
N PRO A 111 8.03 -10.67 6.81
CA PRO A 111 7.27 -9.85 7.75
C PRO A 111 7.85 -8.43 7.90
N GLY A 112 8.98 -8.12 7.24
CA GLY A 112 9.62 -6.80 7.28
C GLY A 112 9.37 -5.97 6.02
N THR A 113 9.49 -4.66 6.18
CA THR A 113 9.49 -3.67 5.08
C THR A 113 10.92 -3.39 4.62
N LEU A 114 11.18 -3.48 3.32
CA LEU A 114 12.46 -3.09 2.72
C LEU A 114 12.43 -1.62 2.28
N ILE A 115 13.34 -0.81 2.82
CA ILE A 115 13.56 0.57 2.39
C ILE A 115 14.87 0.62 1.60
N VAL A 116 14.82 1.16 0.38
CA VAL A 116 16.00 1.34 -0.49
C VAL A 116 16.28 2.82 -0.64
N ALA A 117 17.52 3.22 -0.40
CA ALA A 117 17.96 4.61 -0.47
C ALA A 117 19.19 4.74 -1.38
N SER A 118 19.41 5.95 -1.93
CA SER A 118 20.43 6.22 -2.95
C SER A 118 21.84 6.48 -2.41
N SER A 119 22.00 6.70 -1.09
CA SER A 119 23.29 6.98 -0.46
C SER A 119 23.29 6.61 1.02
N ASP A 120 24.50 6.46 1.59
CA ASP A 120 24.69 6.21 3.02
C ASP A 120 24.13 7.34 3.90
N LEU A 121 24.20 8.59 3.43
CA LEU A 121 23.62 9.73 4.13
C LEU A 121 22.12 9.54 4.33
N MET A 122 21.39 9.20 3.27
CA MET A 122 19.95 8.93 3.35
C MET A 122 19.65 7.73 4.25
N ILE A 123 20.45 6.67 4.18
CA ILE A 123 20.28 5.49 5.07
C ILE A 123 20.39 5.93 6.54
N ASN A 124 21.40 6.72 6.88
CA ASN A 124 21.59 7.21 8.25
C ASN A 124 20.47 8.14 8.70
N GLU A 125 19.93 8.98 7.81
CA GLU A 125 18.76 9.81 8.11
C GLU A 125 17.53 8.96 8.45
N TRP A 126 17.28 7.89 7.69
CA TRP A 126 16.19 6.95 7.97
C TRP A 126 16.38 6.23 9.30
N LEU A 127 17.60 5.78 9.62
CA LEU A 127 17.90 5.16 10.92
C LEU A 127 17.61 6.12 12.07
N GLN A 128 18.06 7.38 11.96
CA GLN A 128 17.78 8.40 12.97
C GLN A 128 16.29 8.74 13.08
N GLU A 129 15.52 8.64 12.01
CA GLU A 129 14.08 8.90 12.04
C GLU A 129 13.30 7.74 12.67
N ILE A 130 13.80 6.51 12.53
CA ILE A 130 13.24 5.32 13.19
C ILE A 130 13.51 5.32 14.70
N ASP A 131 14.69 5.80 15.13
CA ASP A 131 15.09 5.81 16.54
C ASP A 131 14.43 6.93 17.37
N LYS A 132 13.74 7.87 16.72
CA LYS A 132 13.03 8.99 17.36
C LYS A 132 11.67 8.56 17.90
#